data_AF-A0A967I132-F1
#
_entry.id   AF-A0A967I132-F1
#
_cell.length_a   1.000
_cell.length_b   1.000
_cell.length_c   1.000
_cell.angle_alpha   90.00
_cell.angle_beta   90.00
_cell.angle_gamma   90.00
#
_symmetry.space_group_name_H-M   'P 1'
#
loop_
_entity.id
_entity.type
_entity.pdbx_description
1 polymer ?
#
loop_
_entity_poly.entity_id
_entity_poly.type
_entity_poly.pdbx_seq_one_letter_code
_entity_poly.pdbx_strand_id
1 'polypeptide(L)' 'MTNGALKISQDHVWVQTNGEGAQVGISDFAAEALGTIIYVELPEVGDEVTKGDGFAAVESGKA' A
#
# COMPACT_ATOMS: atom_id res chain seq x y z
N MET A 1 -14.56 -16.16 -2.09
CA MET A 1 -13.62 -15.28 -1.38
C MET A 1 -14.40 -14.14 -0.77
N THR A 2 -14.50 -14.04 0.55
CA THR A 2 -15.17 -12.92 1.23
C THR A 2 -14.12 -11.87 1.57
N ASN A 3 -14.28 -10.66 1.06
CA ASN A 3 -13.40 -9.55 1.43
C ASN A 3 -13.80 -9.01 2.81
N GLY A 4 -12.83 -8.83 3.68
CA GLY A 4 -12.98 -8.18 4.97
C GLY A 4 -13.20 -6.67 4.82
N ALA A 5 -13.56 -6.02 5.94
CA ALA A 5 -13.69 -4.57 5.98
C ALA A 5 -12.34 -3.90 5.68
N LEU A 6 -12.38 -2.85 4.85
CA LEU A 6 -11.21 -2.02 4.55
C LEU A 6 -10.82 -1.20 5.79
N LYS A 7 -9.54 -1.23 6.15
CA LYS A 7 -8.95 -0.44 7.24
C LYS A 7 -7.94 0.53 6.66
N ILE A 8 -7.98 1.80 7.09
CA ILE A 8 -7.06 2.84 6.65
C ILE A 8 -6.16 3.29 7.81
N SER A 9 -4.88 3.49 7.54
CA SER A 9 -3.90 4.03 8.48
C SER A 9 -3.89 5.56 8.46
N GLN A 10 -3.18 6.15 9.42
CA GLN A 10 -2.91 7.59 9.43
C GLN A 10 -1.95 7.99 8.30
N ASP A 11 -1.12 7.06 7.83
CA ASP A 11 -0.18 7.25 6.72
C ASP A 11 -0.84 7.07 5.34
N HIS A 12 -2.17 7.10 5.29
CA HIS A 12 -2.94 6.98 4.05
C HIS A 12 -2.71 5.65 3.30
N VAL A 13 -2.41 4.57 4.02
CA VAL A 13 -2.32 3.20 3.51
C VAL A 13 -3.56 2.42 3.94
N TRP A 14 -4.14 1.62 3.05
CA TRP A 14 -5.24 0.74 3.37
C TRP A 14 -4.84 -0.73 3.35
N VAL A 15 -5.58 -1.54 4.12
CA VAL A 15 -5.47 -3.00 4.16
C VAL A 15 -6.87 -3.61 4.07
N GLN A 16 -7.02 -4.63 3.23
CA GLN A 16 -8.23 -5.45 3.12
C GLN A 16 -7.87 -6.94 3.13
N THR A 17 -8.45 -7.71 4.04
CA THR A 17 -8.25 -9.17 4.07
C THR A 17 -9.16 -9.87 3.07
N ASN A 18 -8.72 -11.00 2.50
CA ASN A 18 -9.51 -11.75 1.50
C ASN A 18 -9.61 -13.27 1.79
N GLY A 19 -9.35 -13.67 3.05
CA GLY A 19 -9.44 -15.06 3.50
C GLY A 19 -8.16 -15.88 3.26
N GLU A 20 -7.34 -15.49 2.29
CA GLU A 20 -6.03 -16.12 2.00
C GLU A 20 -4.85 -15.23 2.38
N GLY A 21 -5.11 -13.95 2.64
CA GLY A 21 -4.12 -13.00 3.10
C GLY A 21 -4.73 -11.60 3.23
N ALA A 22 -3.89 -10.60 2.99
CA ALA A 22 -4.28 -9.21 2.95
C ALA A 22 -3.75 -8.54 1.69
N GLN A 23 -4.58 -7.70 1.09
CA GLN A 23 -4.17 -6.73 0.08
C GLN A 23 -3.89 -5.40 0.77
N VAL A 24 -2.84 -4.74 0.32
CA VAL A 24 -2.41 -3.44 0.83
C VAL A 24 -2.26 -2.46 -0.33
N GLY A 25 -2.46 -1.17 -0.07
CA GLY A 25 -2.26 -0.13 -1.08
C GLY A 25 -2.33 1.27 -0.47
N ILE A 26 -2.07 2.29 -1.29
CA ILE A 26 -2.26 3.69 -0.88
C ILE A 26 -3.72 4.11 -1.10
N SER A 27 -4.23 4.99 -0.23
CA SER A 27 -5.56 5.58 -0.37
C SER A 27 -5.64 6.52 -1.57
N ASP A 28 -6.86 6.77 -2.01
CA ASP A 28 -7.15 7.70 -3.11
C ASP A 28 -6.55 9.09 -2.84
N PHE A 29 -6.69 9.59 -1.61
CA PHE A 29 -6.08 10.86 -1.18
C PHE A 29 -4.55 10.89 -1.38
N ALA A 30 -3.86 9.80 -1.01
CA ALA A 30 -2.41 9.71 -1.22
C ALA A 30 -2.05 9.63 -2.70
N ALA A 31 -2.82 8.88 -3.49
CA ALA A 31 -2.62 8.78 -4.94
C ALA A 31 -2.81 10.14 -5.63
N GLU A 32 -3.84 10.89 -5.28
CA GLU A 32 -4.09 12.25 -5.80
C GLU A 32 -2.97 13.24 -5.41
N ALA A 33 -2.55 13.19 -4.14
CA ALA A 33 -1.45 14.03 -3.63
C ALA A 33 -0.16 13.78 -4.42
N LEU A 34 0.22 12.50 -4.58
CA LEU A 34 1.38 12.09 -5.39
C LEU A 34 1.20 12.44 -6.86
N GLY A 35 -0.02 12.34 -7.41
CA GLY A 35 -0.32 12.55 -8.82
C GLY A 35 0.24 11.43 -9.70
N THR A 36 0.93 11.78 -10.79
CA THR A 36 1.48 10.79 -11.72
C THR A 36 2.58 9.97 -11.06
N ILE A 37 2.28 8.71 -10.76
CA ILE A 37 3.24 7.73 -10.27
C ILE A 37 4.14 7.30 -11.43
N ILE A 38 5.46 7.42 -11.23
CA ILE A 38 6.46 7.06 -12.25
C ILE A 38 7.27 5.83 -11.88
N TYR A 39 7.30 5.48 -10.59
CA TYR A 39 8.06 4.33 -10.10
C TYR A 39 7.39 3.75 -8.84
N VAL A 40 7.46 2.42 -8.72
CA VAL A 40 7.01 1.66 -7.56
C VAL A 40 8.05 0.59 -7.28
N GLU A 41 8.59 0.60 -6.06
CA GLU A 41 9.45 -0.45 -5.53
C GLU A 41 8.61 -1.34 -4.62
N LEU A 42 8.60 -2.64 -4.92
CA LEU A 42 7.89 -3.66 -4.16
C LEU A 42 8.90 -4.60 -3.51
N PRO A 43 8.55 -5.21 -2.37
CA PRO A 43 9.37 -6.26 -1.78
C PRO A 43 9.39 -7.50 -2.68
N GLU A 44 10.38 -8.37 -2.48
CA GLU A 44 10.43 -9.66 -3.16
C GLU A 44 9.42 -10.64 -2.54
N VAL A 45 8.97 -11.61 -3.33
CA VAL A 45 8.04 -12.63 -2.85
C VAL A 45 8.75 -13.50 -1.81
N GLY A 46 8.23 -13.50 -0.59
CA GLY A 46 8.80 -14.23 0.54
C GLY A 46 9.45 -13.35 1.59
N ASP A 47 9.60 -12.05 1.32
CA ASP A 47 10.13 -11.09 2.30
C ASP A 47 9.22 -10.97 3.52
N GLU A 48 9.84 -10.87 4.70
CA GLU A 48 9.12 -10.57 5.94
C GLU A 48 8.86 -9.06 6.05
N VAL A 49 7.59 -8.70 6.31
CA VAL A 49 7.18 -7.31 6.54
C VAL A 49 6.88 -7.08 8.02
N THR A 50 7.44 -6.02 8.60
CA THR A 50 7.26 -5.67 10.01
C THR A 50 6.39 -4.43 10.15
N LYS A 51 5.46 -4.47 11.11
CA LYS A 51 4.56 -3.33 11.36
C LYS A 51 5.38 -2.09 11.76
N GLY A 52 5.19 -1.02 11.00
CA GLY A 52 5.84 0.28 11.25
C GLY A 52 7.10 0.49 10.42
N ASP A 53 7.63 -0.57 9.81
CA ASP A 53 8.75 -0.47 8.88
C ASP A 53 8.24 -0.24 7.46
N GLY A 54 9.00 0.54 6.68
CA GLY A 54 8.76 0.70 5.25
C GLY A 54 9.13 -0.57 4.51
N PHE A 55 8.23 -1.08 3.66
CA PHE A 55 8.44 -2.29 2.86
C PHE A 55 8.28 -2.06 1.34
N ALA A 56 7.79 -0.88 0.93
CA ALA A 56 7.58 -0.50 -0.45
C ALA A 56 7.76 1.02 -0.59
N ALA A 57 8.15 1.47 -1.77
CA ALA A 57 8.28 2.89 -2.10
C ALA A 57 7.48 3.24 -3.36
N VAL A 58 6.92 4.45 -3.39
CA VAL A 58 6.17 4.98 -4.53
C VAL A 58 6.72 6.37 -4.83
N GLU A 59 7.18 6.59 -6.05
CA GLU A 59 7.68 7.89 -6.50
C GLU A 59 6.75 8.50 -7.55
N SER A 60 6.54 9.81 -7.43
CA SER A 60 5.80 10.57 -8.42
C SER A 60 6.73 11.42 -9.28
N GLY A 61 6.25 11.74 -10.48
CA GLY A 61 6.93 12.69 -11.38
C GLY A 61 6.78 14.16 -10.94
N LYS A 62 6.14 14.41 -9.79
CA LYS A 62 6.09 15.73 -9.17
C LYS A 62 7.35 15.88 -8.31
N ALA A 63 8.39 16.48 -8.87
CA ALA A 63 9.54 16.99 -8.12
C ALA A 63 9.27 18.43 -7.64
#